data_AF-A0A4Y8VIR6-F1
#
_entry.id   AF-A0A4Y8VIR6-F1
#
_cell.length_a   1.000
_cell.length_b   1.000
_cell.length_c   1.000
_cell.angle_alpha   90.00
_cell.angle_beta   90.00
_cell.angle_gamma   90.00
#
_symmetry.space_group_name_H-M   'P 1'
#
loop_
_entity.id
_entity.type
_entity.pdbx_description
1 polymer ?
#
loop_
_entity_poly.entity_id
_entity_poly.type
_entity_poly.pdbx_seq_one_letter_code
_entity_poly.pdbx_strand_id
1 'polypeptide(L)'
;MSQLISEIRTKWEFDDGLLFESFCRWDGTSTSFEDTKKNMLYALEHPVVRFEQYLVLEHGVEVRLPISETPYFLEDRTGVLVVFNEEPSKFSTPEFPWFFNYPDNAAIYNADGSLRFQLRSHGIGSYIGAVHHTTTPENPNALGVLVGSLGHDPEWVYLVDPDNPKLISTGKWVRY
;
A
#
# COMPACT_ATOMS: atom_id res chain seq x y z
N MET A 1 -3.68 0.74 24.75
CA MET A 1 -2.58 1.49 24.12
C MET A 1 -2.62 1.15 22.64
N SER A 2 -2.76 2.15 21.78
CA SER A 2 -2.78 1.95 20.33
C SER A 2 -1.39 1.51 19.88
N GLN A 3 -1.30 0.40 19.14
CA GLN A 3 -0.03 -0.07 18.57
C GLN A 3 0.27 0.76 17.32
N LEU A 4 1.42 1.44 17.32
CA LEU A 4 1.85 2.27 16.20
C LEU A 4 2.87 1.51 15.36
N ILE A 5 2.73 1.61 14.04
CA ILE A 5 3.64 1.00 13.09
C ILE A 5 4.88 1.89 12.96
N SER A 6 6.05 1.31 13.18
CA SER A 6 7.33 1.98 13.00
C SER A 6 7.91 1.81 11.59
N GLU A 7 7.69 0.64 10.99
CA GLU A 7 8.33 0.23 9.75
C GLU A 7 7.47 -0.79 9.01
N ILE A 8 7.49 -0.72 7.68
CA ILE A 8 7.06 -1.79 6.80
C ILE A 8 8.32 -2.50 6.32
N ARG A 9 8.36 -3.82 6.45
CA ARG A 9 9.49 -4.66 6.05
C ARG A 9 9.06 -5.66 5.00
N THR A 10 9.85 -5.79 3.95
CA THR A 10 9.63 -6.74 2.86
C THR A 10 10.80 -7.71 2.81
N LYS A 11 10.51 -9.00 2.74
CA LYS A 11 11.50 -10.08 2.65
C LYS A 11 11.29 -10.85 1.35
N TRP A 12 12.37 -11.06 0.62
CA TRP A 12 12.42 -11.85 -0.62
C TRP A 12 13.30 -13.06 -0.42
N GLU A 13 12.86 -14.21 -0.91
CA GLU A 13 13.65 -15.43 -1.04
C GLU A 13 13.73 -15.78 -2.52
N PHE A 14 14.95 -15.97 -3.01
CA PHE A 14 15.25 -16.37 -4.38
C PHE A 14 15.38 -17.88 -4.51
N ASP A 15 15.31 -18.39 -5.74
CA ASP A 15 15.39 -19.82 -6.05
C ASP A 15 16.71 -20.49 -5.64
N ASP A 16 17.77 -19.72 -5.53
CA ASP A 16 19.09 -20.15 -5.04
C ASP A 16 19.27 -20.05 -3.52
N GLY A 17 18.23 -19.61 -2.80
CA GLY A 17 18.22 -19.44 -1.35
C GLY A 17 18.80 -18.11 -0.85
N LEU A 18 19.18 -17.18 -1.74
CA LEU A 18 19.55 -15.84 -1.33
C LEU A 18 18.34 -15.13 -0.70
N LEU A 19 18.60 -14.39 0.38
CA LEU A 19 17.61 -13.55 1.04
C LEU A 19 17.94 -12.07 0.83
N PHE A 20 16.94 -11.30 0.45
CA PHE A 20 17.01 -9.84 0.48
C PHE A 20 15.92 -9.30 1.40
N GLU A 21 16.26 -8.26 2.16
CA GLU A 21 15.33 -7.57 3.03
C GLU A 21 15.38 -6.08 2.71
N SER A 22 14.21 -5.47 2.64
CA SER A 22 14.05 -4.03 2.52
C SER A 22 13.04 -3.53 3.54
N PHE A 23 13.11 -2.23 3.79
CA PHE A 23 12.21 -1.59 4.71
C PHE A 23 11.90 -0.15 4.31
N CYS A 24 10.77 0.33 4.81
CA CYS A 24 10.37 1.73 4.79
C CYS A 24 9.84 2.11 6.18
N ARG A 25 10.51 3.06 6.84
CA ARG A 25 10.11 3.59 8.14
C ARG A 25 9.12 4.73 7.96
N TRP A 26 8.31 4.96 8.98
CA TRP A 26 7.32 6.05 8.98
C TRP A 26 7.96 7.44 8.79
N ASP A 27 9.23 7.60 9.17
CA ASP A 27 9.99 8.85 9.05
C ASP A 27 10.61 9.07 7.65
N GLY A 28 10.32 8.17 6.70
CA GLY A 28 10.85 8.21 5.33
C GLY A 28 12.20 7.53 5.14
N THR A 29 12.87 7.11 6.22
CA THR A 29 14.08 6.29 6.10
C THR A 29 13.72 4.94 5.47
N SER A 30 14.37 4.59 4.37
CA SER A 30 14.10 3.35 3.67
C SER A 30 15.39 2.73 3.14
N THR A 31 15.30 1.49 2.67
CA THR A 31 16.37 0.83 1.92
C THR A 31 16.81 1.71 0.75
N SER A 32 18.13 1.80 0.55
CA SER A 32 18.69 2.72 -0.43
C SER A 32 18.20 2.39 -1.85
N PHE A 33 18.16 3.41 -2.70
CA PHE A 33 17.83 3.23 -4.11
C PHE A 33 18.80 2.26 -4.81
N GLU A 34 20.10 2.33 -4.51
CA GLU A 34 21.10 1.46 -5.13
C GLU A 34 20.94 0.00 -4.70
N ASP A 35 20.62 -0.27 -3.44
CA ASP A 35 20.34 -1.65 -2.97
C ASP A 35 19.06 -2.19 -3.59
N THR A 36 18.01 -1.37 -3.64
CA THR A 36 16.73 -1.71 -4.28
C THR A 36 16.93 -2.03 -5.76
N LYS A 37 17.69 -1.18 -6.48
CA LYS A 37 18.02 -1.37 -7.89
C LYS A 37 18.84 -2.64 -8.11
N LYS A 38 19.86 -2.89 -7.28
CA LYS A 38 20.66 -4.11 -7.36
C LYS A 38 19.80 -5.35 -7.19
N ASN A 39 18.88 -5.34 -6.22
CA ASN A 39 17.93 -6.43 -6.00
C ASN A 39 16.98 -6.62 -7.18
N MET A 40 16.46 -5.54 -7.76
CA MET A 40 15.61 -5.62 -8.96
C MET A 40 16.33 -6.23 -10.15
N LEU A 41 17.61 -5.89 -10.35
CA LEU A 41 18.44 -6.50 -11.39
C LEU A 41 18.70 -7.99 -11.11
N TYR A 42 18.94 -8.34 -9.85
CA TYR A 42 19.12 -9.73 -9.44
C TYR A 42 17.88 -10.59 -9.72
N ALA A 43 16.70 -10.05 -9.45
CA ALA A 43 15.42 -10.72 -9.66
C ALA A 43 15.10 -11.02 -11.14
N LEU A 44 15.83 -10.43 -12.10
CA LEU A 44 15.71 -10.75 -13.52
C LEU A 44 16.40 -12.08 -13.87
N GLU A 45 17.45 -12.44 -13.14
CA GLU A 45 18.24 -13.66 -13.35
C GLU A 45 17.81 -14.77 -12.40
N HIS A 46 17.37 -14.39 -11.20
CA HIS A 46 16.96 -15.30 -10.12
C HIS A 46 15.49 -15.06 -9.76
N PRO A 47 14.57 -15.99 -10.09
CA PRO A 47 13.17 -15.85 -9.73
C PRO A 47 12.96 -15.78 -8.22
N VAL A 48 12.10 -14.85 -7.79
CA VAL A 48 11.60 -14.82 -6.40
C VAL A 48 10.65 -16.00 -6.19
N VAL A 49 10.92 -16.82 -5.19
CA VAL A 49 10.10 -17.99 -4.80
C VAL A 49 9.23 -17.71 -3.59
N ARG A 50 9.63 -16.76 -2.72
CA ARG A 50 8.83 -16.30 -1.58
C ARG A 50 8.94 -14.80 -1.41
N PHE A 51 7.81 -14.16 -1.12
CA PHE A 51 7.70 -12.74 -0.86
C PHE A 51 6.81 -12.54 0.35
N GLU A 52 7.29 -11.81 1.36
CA GLU A 52 6.54 -11.57 2.59
C GLU A 52 6.67 -10.12 3.04
N GLN A 53 5.56 -9.57 3.51
CA GLN A 53 5.51 -8.23 4.08
C GLN A 53 5.10 -8.26 5.55
N TYR A 54 5.69 -7.36 6.31
CA TYR A 54 5.49 -7.25 7.75
C TYR A 54 5.28 -5.80 8.15
N LEU A 55 4.34 -5.58 9.06
CA LEU A 55 4.23 -4.37 9.85
C LEU A 55 5.07 -4.55 11.11
N VAL A 56 6.11 -3.75 11.28
CA VAL A 56 6.93 -3.72 12.48
C VAL A 56 6.39 -2.62 13.38
N LEU A 57 5.95 -2.99 14.58
CA LEU A 57 5.42 -2.07 15.58
C LEU A 57 6.54 -1.41 16.40
N GLU A 58 6.28 -0.27 17.05
CA GLU A 58 7.30 0.45 17.86
C GLU A 58 7.99 -0.39 18.95
N HIS A 59 7.36 -1.48 19.39
CA HIS A 59 7.93 -2.42 20.37
C HIS A 59 8.67 -3.62 19.73
N GLY A 60 8.91 -3.58 18.42
CA GLY A 60 9.63 -4.61 17.66
C GLY A 60 8.81 -5.85 17.30
N VAL A 61 7.50 -5.85 17.56
CA VAL A 61 6.60 -6.93 17.15
C VAL A 61 6.41 -6.87 15.63
N GLU A 62 6.65 -7.97 14.94
CA GLU A 62 6.37 -8.12 13.51
C GLU A 62 5.00 -8.78 13.29
N VAL A 63 4.14 -8.11 12.51
CA VAL A 63 2.83 -8.63 12.10
C VAL A 63 2.89 -8.89 10.60
N ARG A 64 2.72 -10.16 10.19
CA ARG A 64 2.74 -10.54 8.78
C ARG A 64 1.47 -10.06 8.08
N LEU A 65 1.63 -9.38 6.94
CA LEU A 65 0.55 -9.07 6.01
C LEU A 65 0.53 -10.12 4.88
N PRO A 66 -0.59 -10.82 4.66
CA PRO A 66 -0.71 -11.81 3.58
C PRO A 66 -1.05 -11.15 2.22
N ILE A 67 -0.45 -9.99 1.98
CA ILE A 67 -0.66 -9.11 0.83
C ILE A 67 0.73 -8.80 0.27
N SER A 68 0.85 -8.66 -1.04
CA SER A 68 2.15 -8.35 -1.67
C SER A 68 2.22 -6.97 -2.33
N GLU A 69 1.06 -6.35 -2.53
CA GLU A 69 0.92 -4.96 -2.91
C GLU A 69 1.50 -4.03 -1.84
N THR A 70 2.10 -2.93 -2.27
CA THR A 70 2.78 -1.98 -1.38
C THR A 70 1.82 -1.38 -0.35
N PRO A 71 2.04 -1.58 0.96
CA PRO A 71 1.29 -0.86 1.98
C PRO A 71 1.85 0.55 2.17
N TYR A 72 0.95 1.50 2.43
CA TYR A 72 1.26 2.90 2.68
C TYR A 72 0.81 3.28 4.09
N PHE A 73 1.68 3.91 4.88
CA PHE A 73 1.32 4.34 6.22
C PHE A 73 0.14 5.30 6.21
N LEU A 74 -0.81 5.07 7.11
CA LEU A 74 -1.73 6.14 7.53
C LEU A 74 -0.94 7.17 8.36
N GLU A 75 -1.41 8.42 8.34
CA GLU A 75 -0.78 9.53 9.07
C GLU A 75 -0.69 9.29 10.57
N ASP A 76 -1.71 8.63 11.14
CA ASP A 76 -1.80 8.29 12.55
C ASP A 76 -0.97 7.05 12.93
N ARG A 77 -0.38 6.36 11.93
CA ARG A 77 0.41 5.13 12.04
C ARG A 77 -0.33 3.95 12.70
N THR A 78 -1.66 4.01 12.81
CA THR A 78 -2.46 2.93 13.42
C THR A 78 -2.81 1.82 12.41
N GLY A 79 -2.45 2.03 11.14
CA GLY A 79 -2.75 1.14 10.05
C GLY A 79 -2.02 1.51 8.77
N VAL A 80 -2.34 0.78 7.71
CA VAL A 80 -1.85 1.01 6.36
C VAL A 80 -2.97 0.98 5.34
N LEU A 81 -2.86 1.80 4.31
CA LEU A 81 -3.63 1.71 3.09
C LEU A 81 -2.94 0.72 2.14
N VAL A 82 -3.71 -0.17 1.53
CA VAL A 82 -3.26 -0.99 0.42
C VAL A 82 -4.19 -0.78 -0.78
N VAL A 83 -3.59 -0.55 -1.95
CA VAL A 83 -4.28 -0.48 -3.24
C VAL A 83 -3.93 -1.73 -4.03
N PHE A 84 -4.94 -2.49 -4.42
CA PHE A 84 -4.82 -3.77 -5.10
C PHE A 84 -4.79 -3.60 -6.62
N ASN A 85 -4.03 -4.45 -7.30
CA ASN A 85 -4.11 -4.59 -8.74
C ASN A 85 -5.42 -5.32 -9.14
N GLU A 86 -5.71 -5.37 -10.45
CA GLU A 86 -6.88 -6.07 -10.99
C GLU A 86 -6.94 -7.56 -10.59
N GLU A 87 -5.79 -8.20 -10.50
CA GLU A 87 -5.62 -9.56 -10.02
C GLU A 87 -4.63 -9.61 -8.87
N PRO A 88 -4.84 -10.47 -7.85
CA PRO A 88 -3.89 -10.63 -6.77
C PRO A 88 -2.59 -11.20 -7.31
N SER A 89 -1.47 -10.68 -6.84
CA SER A 89 -0.16 -11.29 -7.09
C SER A 89 -0.12 -12.74 -6.60
N LYS A 90 0.68 -13.58 -7.26
CA LYS A 90 0.89 -15.01 -6.90
C LYS A 90 1.41 -15.22 -5.46
N PHE A 91 1.91 -14.16 -4.82
CA PHE A 91 2.39 -14.18 -3.44
C PHE A 91 1.37 -13.65 -2.43
N SER A 92 0.28 -13.04 -2.90
CA SER A 92 -0.83 -12.56 -2.07
C SER A 92 -1.83 -13.68 -1.79
N THR A 93 -2.61 -13.53 -0.72
CA THR A 93 -3.81 -14.36 -0.52
C THR A 93 -4.94 -13.82 -1.39
N PRO A 94 -5.51 -14.62 -2.32
CA PRO A 94 -6.55 -14.14 -3.24
C PRO A 94 -7.94 -14.05 -2.59
N GLU A 95 -8.08 -14.53 -1.35
CA GLU A 95 -9.36 -14.61 -0.65
C GLU A 95 -9.70 -13.30 0.06
N PHE A 96 -10.93 -12.82 -0.12
CA PHE A 96 -11.51 -11.77 0.71
C PHE A 96 -11.43 -12.19 2.20
N PRO A 97 -11.03 -11.31 3.13
CA PRO A 97 -10.88 -9.86 3.01
C PRO A 97 -9.48 -9.37 2.58
N TRP A 98 -8.56 -10.25 2.20
CA TRP A 98 -7.16 -9.88 1.93
C TRP A 98 -6.92 -9.28 0.55
N PHE A 99 -7.90 -9.41 -0.35
CA PHE A 99 -7.88 -8.86 -1.69
C PHE A 99 -9.25 -8.28 -2.06
N PHE A 100 -9.24 -7.18 -2.81
CA PHE A 100 -10.44 -6.54 -3.34
C PHE A 100 -10.21 -6.12 -4.79
N ASN A 101 -11.16 -6.48 -5.66
CA ASN A 101 -11.11 -6.13 -7.08
C ASN A 101 -11.78 -4.77 -7.36
N TYR A 102 -11.61 -4.25 -8.57
CA TYR A 102 -12.30 -3.06 -9.06
C TYR A 102 -13.83 -3.17 -8.89
N PRO A 103 -14.53 -2.05 -8.62
CA PRO A 103 -14.01 -0.68 -8.55
C PRO A 103 -13.43 -0.26 -7.19
N ASP A 104 -13.70 -1.05 -6.15
CA ASP A 104 -13.35 -0.77 -4.75
C ASP A 104 -12.04 -1.50 -4.37
N ASN A 105 -11.00 -1.36 -5.18
CA ASN A 105 -9.74 -2.11 -5.09
C ASN A 105 -8.76 -1.58 -4.03
N ALA A 106 -9.23 -1.02 -2.92
CA ALA A 106 -8.35 -0.58 -1.84
C ALA A 106 -8.97 -0.83 -0.48
N ALA A 107 -8.11 -1.04 0.51
CA ALA A 107 -8.54 -1.27 1.88
C ALA A 107 -7.53 -0.70 2.88
N ILE A 108 -8.04 -0.39 4.07
CA ILE A 108 -7.23 -0.03 5.23
C ILE A 108 -7.15 -1.25 6.15
N TYR A 109 -5.93 -1.60 6.55
CA TYR A 109 -5.63 -2.60 7.56
C TYR A 109 -5.09 -1.95 8.82
N ASN A 110 -5.44 -2.49 9.99
CA ASN A 110 -4.90 -2.06 11.27
C ASN A 110 -3.45 -2.53 11.45
N ALA A 111 -2.77 -1.96 12.44
CA ALA A 111 -1.42 -2.36 12.85
C ALA A 111 -1.30 -3.85 13.26
N ASP A 112 -2.40 -4.46 13.71
CA ASP A 112 -2.48 -5.90 14.02
C ASP A 112 -2.75 -6.78 12.78
N GLY A 113 -2.80 -6.18 11.59
CA GLY A 113 -3.04 -6.85 10.32
C GLY A 113 -4.52 -7.13 10.02
N SER A 114 -5.46 -6.84 10.94
CA SER A 114 -6.88 -7.01 10.67
C SER A 114 -7.40 -5.98 9.66
N LEU A 115 -8.37 -6.38 8.83
CA LEU A 115 -9.08 -5.44 7.96
C LEU A 115 -9.83 -4.40 8.82
N ARG A 116 -9.57 -3.11 8.58
CA ARG A 116 -10.36 -2.01 9.15
C ARG A 116 -11.62 -1.78 8.32
N PHE A 117 -11.44 -1.47 7.03
CA PHE A 117 -12.52 -1.38 6.05
C PHE A 117 -12.00 -1.34 4.62
N GLN A 118 -12.86 -1.69 3.68
CA GLN A 118 -12.67 -1.47 2.25
C GLN A 118 -13.03 -0.01 1.90
N LEU A 119 -12.20 0.65 1.10
CA LEU A 119 -12.51 1.97 0.56
C LEU A 119 -13.56 1.87 -0.55
N ARG A 120 -14.51 2.82 -0.55
CA ARG A 120 -15.56 2.90 -1.57
C ARG A 120 -15.17 3.91 -2.65
N SER A 121 -15.04 3.40 -3.87
CA SER A 121 -14.82 4.17 -5.09
C SER A 121 -16.13 4.76 -5.63
N HIS A 122 -16.02 5.75 -6.52
CA HIS A 122 -17.13 6.64 -6.90
C HIS A 122 -18.04 6.15 -8.05
N GLY A 123 -18.05 4.87 -8.41
CA GLY A 123 -19.04 4.34 -9.35
C GLY A 123 -18.62 3.06 -10.08
N ILE A 124 -19.50 2.61 -10.98
CA ILE A 124 -19.22 1.47 -11.85
C ILE A 124 -18.18 1.91 -12.89
N GLY A 125 -17.06 1.18 -12.98
CA GLY A 125 -15.98 1.44 -13.95
C GLY A 125 -14.89 2.41 -13.48
N SER A 126 -14.98 2.92 -12.24
CA SER A 126 -13.87 3.63 -11.59
C SER A 126 -12.91 2.67 -10.93
N TYR A 127 -11.67 3.09 -10.70
CA TYR A 127 -10.68 2.33 -9.94
C TYR A 127 -9.71 3.27 -9.22
N ILE A 128 -9.13 2.81 -8.13
CA ILE A 128 -8.05 3.53 -7.45
C ILE A 128 -6.74 3.13 -8.13
N GLY A 129 -6.14 4.05 -8.89
CA GLY A 129 -4.98 3.77 -9.74
C GLY A 129 -3.64 3.96 -9.05
N ALA A 130 -3.54 4.91 -8.12
CA ALA A 130 -2.30 5.19 -7.41
C ALA A 130 -2.55 5.88 -6.06
N VAL A 131 -1.59 5.74 -5.16
CA VAL A 131 -1.47 6.58 -3.96
C VAL A 131 -0.82 7.91 -4.33
N HIS A 132 -1.34 9.00 -3.78
CA HIS A 132 -0.87 10.36 -4.03
C HIS A 132 -0.78 11.14 -2.72
N HIS A 133 0.41 11.62 -2.37
CA HIS A 133 0.56 12.54 -1.25
C HIS A 133 0.22 13.95 -1.71
N THR A 134 -0.72 14.60 -1.03
CA THR A 134 -1.15 15.96 -1.38
C THR A 134 -0.97 16.92 -0.22
N THR A 135 -0.80 18.18 -0.55
CA THR A 135 -0.68 19.26 0.43
C THR A 135 -2.06 19.85 0.68
N THR A 136 -2.59 19.67 1.88
CA THR A 136 -3.75 20.42 2.37
C THR A 136 -3.28 21.50 3.35
N PRO A 137 -4.05 22.58 3.57
CA PRO A 137 -3.71 23.59 4.57
C PRO A 137 -3.58 23.03 5.99
N GLU A 138 -4.30 21.94 6.28
CA GLU A 138 -4.35 21.29 7.61
C GLU A 138 -3.27 20.21 7.76
N ASN A 139 -2.98 19.47 6.68
CA ASN A 139 -1.89 18.50 6.63
C ASN A 139 -1.11 18.58 5.29
N PRO A 140 0.17 18.99 5.32
CA PRO A 140 0.98 19.12 4.12
C PRO A 140 1.40 17.80 3.47
N ASN A 141 1.23 16.67 4.17
CA ASN A 141 1.56 15.31 3.70
C ASN A 141 0.32 14.40 3.69
N ALA A 142 -0.85 14.98 3.40
CA ALA A 142 -2.10 14.25 3.49
C ALA A 142 -2.10 13.04 2.55
N LEU A 143 -2.45 11.87 3.08
CA LEU A 143 -2.54 10.65 2.27
C LEU A 143 -3.77 10.73 1.37
N GLY A 144 -3.54 10.66 0.07
CA GLY A 144 -4.58 10.66 -0.94
C GLY A 144 -4.41 9.53 -1.94
N VAL A 145 -5.39 9.44 -2.84
CA VAL A 145 -5.43 8.48 -3.93
C VAL A 145 -5.91 9.15 -5.21
N LEU A 146 -5.46 8.63 -6.34
CA LEU A 146 -5.96 8.97 -7.67
C LEU A 146 -7.05 7.97 -8.06
N VAL A 147 -8.22 8.48 -8.38
CA VAL A 147 -9.35 7.69 -8.86
C VAL A 147 -9.54 7.97 -10.35
N GLY A 148 -9.27 6.94 -11.15
CA GLY A 148 -9.44 6.95 -12.59
C GLY A 148 -10.74 6.30 -13.02
N SER A 149 -11.04 6.42 -14.31
CA SER A 149 -12.08 5.64 -15.00
C SER A 149 -11.43 4.92 -16.18
N LEU A 150 -11.79 3.65 -16.41
CA LEU A 150 -11.21 2.86 -17.50
C LEU A 150 -11.35 3.59 -18.85
N GLY A 151 -10.22 3.94 -19.47
CA GLY A 151 -10.17 4.61 -20.78
C GLY A 151 -10.28 6.14 -20.77
N HIS A 152 -10.21 6.81 -19.61
CA HIS A 152 -10.36 8.27 -19.53
C HIS A 152 -9.33 8.99 -18.64
N ASP A 153 -8.72 10.03 -19.21
CA ASP A 153 -8.10 11.15 -18.49
C ASP A 153 -9.10 12.33 -18.40
N PRO A 154 -9.18 13.07 -17.27
CA PRO A 154 -8.23 13.13 -16.14
C PRO A 154 -8.59 12.24 -14.93
N GLU A 155 -7.59 11.94 -14.10
CA GLU A 155 -7.76 11.24 -12.81
C GLU A 155 -8.04 12.23 -11.67
N TRP A 156 -9.00 11.90 -10.81
CA TRP A 156 -9.43 12.76 -9.72
C TRP A 156 -8.67 12.47 -8.43
N VAL A 157 -8.26 13.52 -7.72
CA VAL A 157 -7.54 13.41 -6.46
C VAL A 157 -8.53 13.37 -5.30
N TYR A 158 -8.42 12.36 -4.46
CA TYR A 158 -9.18 12.22 -3.23
C TYR A 158 -8.25 12.08 -2.01
N LEU A 159 -8.70 12.53 -0.85
CA LEU A 159 -8.04 12.24 0.42
C LEU A 159 -8.60 10.96 1.03
N VAL A 160 -7.74 10.25 1.74
CA VAL A 160 -8.08 9.07 2.52
C VAL A 160 -8.34 9.49 3.96
N ASP A 161 -9.53 9.17 4.47
CA ASP A 161 -9.86 9.31 5.88
C ASP A 161 -9.49 8.00 6.60
N PRO A 162 -8.57 8.02 7.59
CA PRO A 162 -8.20 6.82 8.35
C PRO A 162 -9.37 6.14 9.07
N ASP A 163 -10.46 6.86 9.33
CA ASP A 163 -11.60 6.42 10.13
C ASP A 163 -12.88 6.22 9.30
N ASN A 164 -12.86 6.52 7.99
CA ASN A 164 -14.05 6.45 7.14
C ASN A 164 -13.78 5.71 5.82
N PRO A 165 -14.64 4.76 5.41
CA PRO A 165 -14.50 4.07 4.12
C PRO A 165 -14.74 4.96 2.90
N LYS A 166 -15.27 6.18 3.07
CA LYS A 166 -15.53 7.11 1.98
C LYS A 166 -14.33 8.02 1.74
N LEU A 167 -13.96 8.14 0.47
CA LEU A 167 -12.98 9.11 0.00
C LEU A 167 -13.50 10.54 0.12
N ILE A 168 -12.62 11.47 0.50
CA ILE A 168 -12.94 12.90 0.59
C ILE A 168 -12.52 13.57 -0.72
N SER A 169 -13.48 14.13 -1.46
CA SER A 169 -13.19 14.82 -2.71
C SER A 169 -12.39 16.10 -2.45
N THR A 170 -11.30 16.27 -3.19
CA THR A 170 -10.52 17.53 -3.16
C THR A 170 -10.99 18.55 -4.20
N GLY A 171 -11.85 18.13 -5.15
CA GLY A 171 -12.20 18.91 -6.34
C GLY A 171 -11.04 19.11 -7.33
N LYS A 172 -9.89 18.47 -7.11
CA LYS A 172 -8.71 18.55 -7.99
C LYS A 172 -8.61 17.30 -8.86
N TRP A 173 -8.00 17.47 -10.02
CA TRP A 173 -7.65 16.37 -10.93
C TRP A 173 -6.22 16.57 -11.45
N VAL A 174 -5.62 15.48 -11.89
CA VAL A 174 -4.30 15.43 -12.53
C VAL A 174 -4.46 14.92 -13.96
N ARG A 175 -3.69 15.48 -14.89
CA ARG A 175 -3.56 15.00 -16.26
C ARG A 175 -2.08 14.84 -16.55
N TYR A 176 -1.74 13.69 -17.10
CA TYR A 176 -0.40 13.34 -17.54
C TYR A 176 -0.16 13.79 -18.98
#